data_AF-A0ABD6A3N5-F1
#
_entry.id   AF-A0ABD6A3N5-F1
#
_cell.length_a   1.000
_cell.length_b   1.000
_cell.length_c   1.000
_cell.angle_alpha   90.00
_cell.angle_beta   90.00
_cell.angle_gamma   90.00
#
_symmetry.space_group_name_H-M   'P 1'
#
loop_
_entity.id
_entity.type
_entity.pdbx_description
1 polymer ?
#
loop_
_entity_poly.entity_id
_entity_poly.type
_entity_poly.pdbx_seq_one_letter_code
_entity_poly.pdbx_strand_id
1 'polypeptide(L)' 'MVGPMPDEDRESLTRRLKAFFALLIGASAGLITSQGNATPLEVALIALLGTVFGALVVWLVFPGSGGDEPAGR' A
#
# COMPACT_ATOMS: atom_id res chain seq x y z
N MET A 1 22.51 -16.83 15.92
CA MET A 1 22.02 -16.32 14.63
C MET A 1 20.54 -16.59 14.58
N VAL A 2 19.71 -15.57 14.39
CA VAL A 2 18.27 -15.79 14.15
C VAL A 2 18.14 -16.54 12.82
N GLY A 3 17.45 -17.69 12.84
CA GLY A 3 17.20 -18.45 11.62
C GLY A 3 16.37 -17.62 10.64
N PRO A 4 16.48 -17.86 9.33
CA PRO A 4 15.64 -17.19 8.35
C PRO A 4 14.17 -17.38 8.73
N MET A 5 13.47 -16.26 8.88
CA MET A 5 12.04 -16.25 9.17
C MET A 5 11.31 -16.93 8.00
N PRO A 6 10.30 -17.79 8.25
CA PRO A 6 9.55 -18.46 7.20
C PRO A 6 9.02 -17.45 6.17
N ASP A 7 9.16 -17.78 4.89
CA ASP A 7 8.84 -16.87 3.78
C ASP A 7 7.35 -16.48 3.78
N GLU A 8 6.46 -17.39 4.19
CA GLU A 8 5.02 -17.16 4.33
C GLU A 8 4.68 -16.01 5.29
N ASP A 9 5.38 -15.93 6.43
CA ASP A 9 5.17 -14.85 7.41
C ASP A 9 5.64 -13.51 6.85
N ARG A 10 6.73 -13.50 6.07
CA ARG A 10 7.28 -12.29 5.44
C ARG A 10 6.37 -11.74 4.36
N GLU A 11 5.79 -12.59 3.53
CA GLU A 11 4.86 -12.18 2.48
C GLU A 11 3.56 -11.61 3.06
N SER A 12 3.02 -12.25 4.10
CA SER A 12 1.84 -11.78 4.84
C SER A 12 2.08 -10.41 5.46
N LEU A 13 3.18 -10.24 6.20
CA LEU A 13 3.55 -8.97 6.82
C LEU A 13 3.78 -7.88 5.78
N THR A 14 4.48 -8.20 4.70
CA THR A 14 4.74 -7.28 3.60
C THR A 14 3.44 -6.84 2.95
N ARG A 15 2.52 -7.76 2.64
CA ARG A 15 1.22 -7.44 2.05
C ARG A 15 0.39 -6.56 2.98
N ARG A 16 0.39 -6.85 4.28
CA ARG A 16 -0.32 -6.04 5.29
C ARG A 16 0.26 -4.64 5.42
N LEU A 17 1.59 -4.51 5.39
CA LEU A 17 2.28 -3.22 5.45
C LEU A 17 1.99 -2.38 4.20
N LYS A 18 2.02 -3.00 3.02
CA LYS A 18 1.64 -2.37 1.74
C LYS A 18 0.22 -1.79 1.80
N ALA A 19 -0.74 -2.56 2.28
CA ALA A 19 -2.12 -2.11 2.44
C ALA A 19 -2.24 -0.96 3.45
N PHE A 20 -1.49 -1.03 4.57
CA PHE A 20 -1.49 0.01 5.59
C PHE A 20 -0.97 1.35 5.05
N PHE A 21 0.13 1.33 4.28
CA PHE A 21 0.65 2.54 3.65
C PHE A 21 -0.32 3.14 2.64
N ALA A 22 -0.94 2.32 1.77
CA ALA A 22 -1.94 2.80 0.83
C ALA A 22 -3.12 3.48 1.54
N LEU A 23 -3.63 2.87 2.61
CA LEU A 23 -4.68 3.44 3.45
C LEU A 23 -4.25 4.75 4.11
N LEU A 24 -3.04 4.81 4.66
CA LEU A 24 -2.52 6.01 5.32
C LEU A 24 -2.40 7.20 4.34
N ILE A 25 -1.95 6.95 3.11
CA ILE A 25 -1.85 7.96 2.05
C ILE A 25 -3.24 8.48 1.70
N GLY A 26 -4.22 7.60 1.49
CA GLY A 26 -5.60 8.00 1.21
C GLY A 26 -6.25 8.76 2.35
N ALA A 27 -6.11 8.27 3.59
CA ALA A 27 -6.63 8.95 4.77
C ALA A 27 -6.02 10.36 4.94
N SER A 28 -4.71 10.49 4.68
CA SER A 28 -4.02 11.79 4.71
C SER A 28 -4.56 12.75 3.66
N ALA A 29 -4.73 12.29 2.41
CA ALA A 29 -5.31 13.10 1.33
C ALA A 29 -6.74 13.58 1.66
N GLY A 30 -7.57 12.70 2.23
CA GLY A 30 -8.90 13.06 2.72
C GLY A 30 -8.87 14.09 3.85
N LEU A 31 -8.03 13.89 4.85
CA LEU A 31 -7.86 14.81 5.98
C LEU A 31 -7.36 16.19 5.54
N ILE A 32 -6.44 16.26 4.58
CA ILE A 32 -5.96 17.53 4.01
C ILE A 32 -7.11 18.26 3.30
N THR A 33 -7.89 17.52 2.50
CA THR A 33 -9.02 18.07 1.74
C THR A 33 -10.11 18.63 2.66
N SER A 34 -10.36 17.97 3.79
CA SER A 34 -11.35 18.40 4.79
C SER A 34 -11.08 19.82 5.33
N GLN A 35 -9.82 20.25 5.34
CA GLN A 35 -9.46 21.59 5.82
C GLN A 35 -9.82 22.71 4.81
N GLY A 36 -10.14 22.37 3.57
CA GLY A 36 -10.32 23.33 2.46
C GLY A 36 -11.74 23.81 2.19
N ASN A 37 -12.69 23.69 3.14
CA ASN A 37 -14.14 23.86 2.89
C ASN A 37 -14.70 22.89 1.83
N ALA A 38 -14.06 21.75 1.63
CA ALA A 38 -14.55 20.71 0.74
C ALA A 38 -15.80 20.03 1.31
N THR A 39 -16.72 19.65 0.42
CA THR A 39 -17.89 18.85 0.78
C THR A 39 -17.47 17.46 1.28
N PRO A 40 -18.27 16.80 2.14
CA PRO A 40 -17.96 15.44 2.61
C PRO A 40 -17.79 14.43 1.46
N LEU A 41 -18.49 14.66 0.34
CA LEU A 41 -18.38 13.83 -0.86
C LEU A 41 -17.01 13.99 -1.52
N GLU A 42 -16.52 15.22 -1.66
CA GLU A 42 -15.18 15.51 -2.21
C GLU A 42 -14.08 14.92 -1.35
N VAL A 43 -14.21 15.02 -0.02
CA VAL A 43 -13.27 14.39 0.92
C VAL A 43 -13.21 12.87 0.72
N ALA A 44 -14.38 12.21 0.61
CA ALA A 44 -14.44 10.77 0.38
C ALA A 44 -13.83 10.38 -0.98
N LEU A 45 -14.12 11.14 -2.04
CA LEU A 45 -13.56 10.91 -3.36
C LEU A 45 -12.04 11.06 -3.38
N ILE A 46 -11.51 12.11 -2.75
CA ILE A 46 -10.07 12.37 -2.70
C ILE A 46 -9.36 11.34 -1.82
N ALA A 47 -9.98 10.91 -0.71
CA ALA A 47 -9.44 9.83 0.11
C ALA A 47 -9.34 8.51 -0.68
N LEU A 48 -10.37 8.20 -1.46
CA LEU A 48 -10.41 7.00 -2.30
C LEU A 48 -9.37 7.09 -3.42
N LEU A 49 -9.28 8.23 -4.10
CA LEU A 49 -8.29 8.48 -5.14
C LEU A 49 -6.86 8.40 -4.60
N GLY A 50 -6.61 8.98 -3.42
CA GLY A 50 -5.33 8.91 -2.72
C GLY A 50 -4.98 7.48 -2.28
N THR A 51 -5.98 6.68 -1.89
CA THR A 51 -5.77 5.26 -1.55
C THR A 51 -5.37 4.46 -2.79
N VAL A 52 -6.08 4.65 -3.91
CA VAL A 52 -5.76 3.99 -5.19
C VAL A 52 -4.36 4.38 -5.66
N PHE A 53 -4.02 5.68 -5.59
CA PHE A 53 -2.69 6.17 -5.90
C PHE A 53 -1.62 5.58 -4.98
N GLY A 54 -1.87 5.54 -3.67
CA GLY A 54 -0.99 4.93 -2.69
C GLY A 54 -0.75 3.44 -2.96
N ALA A 55 -1.78 2.70 -3.34
CA ALA A 55 -1.65 1.29 -3.75
C ALA A 55 -0.78 1.15 -5.01
N LEU A 56 -0.94 2.05 -5.97
CA LEU A 56 -0.15 2.09 -7.21
C LEU A 56 1.33 2.36 -6.94
N VAL A 57 1.63 3.36 -6.08
CA VAL A 57 2.99 3.67 -5.64
C VAL A 57 3.61 2.49 -4.90
N VAL A 58 2.86 1.89 -3.98
CA VAL A 58 3.34 0.74 -3.22
C VAL A 58 3.60 -0.48 -4.11
N TRP A 59 2.77 -0.70 -5.14
CA TRP A 59 3.00 -1.74 -6.14
C TRP A 59 4.28 -1.49 -6.96
N LEU A 60 4.52 -0.22 -7.32
CA LEU A 60 5.72 0.17 -8.06
C LEU A 60 7.00 0.08 -7.21
N VAL A 61 6.94 0.50 -5.95
CA VAL A 61 8.11 0.55 -5.04
C VAL A 61 8.47 -0.84 -4.53
N PHE A 62 7.46 -1.67 -4.29
CA PHE A 62 7.65 -3.06 -3.91
C PHE A 62 7.02 -3.97 -4.98
N PRO A 63 7.63 -4.05 -6.18
CA PRO A 63 7.25 -5.08 -7.13
C PRO A 63 7.38 -6.42 -6.38
N GLY A 64 6.44 -7.34 -6.60
CA GLY A 64 6.43 -8.64 -5.90
C GLY A 64 7.84 -9.22 -5.89
N SER A 65 8.29 -9.69 -4.73
CA SER A 65 9.52 -10.49 -4.63
C SER A 65 9.42 -11.55 -5.71
N GLY A 66 10.21 -11.40 -6.77
CA GLY A 66 10.26 -12.32 -7.89
C GLY A 66 10.69 -13.68 -7.39
N GLY A 67 9.70 -14.50 -7.04
CA GLY A 67 9.81 -15.95 -6.93
C GLY A 67 9.56 -16.64 -8.27
N ASP A 68 9.49 -15.88 -9.37
CA ASP A 68 9.59 -16.42 -10.71
C ASP A 68 11.07 -16.67 -11.05
N GLU A 69 11.71 -17.56 -10.29
CA GLU A 69 12.87 -18.28 -10.79
C GLU A 69 12.31 -19.54 -11.47
N PRO A 70 12.07 -19.54 -12.80
CA PRO A 70 11.80 -20.78 -13.49
C PRO A 70 13.05 -21.65 -13.34
N ALA A 71 12.88 -22.75 -12.61
CA ALA A 71 13.88 -23.78 -12.39
C ALA A 71 14.63 -24.09 -13.70
N GLY A 72 15.95 -23.95 -13.64
CA GLY A 72 16.95 -24.71 -14.39
C GLY A 72 16.77 -24.82 -15.91
N ARG A 73 17.70 -24.20 -16.64
CA ARG A 73 18.32 -24.84 -17.81
C ARG A 73 19.81 -24.63 -17.80
#